data_AF-A0AA38XJ33-F1
#
_entry.id   AF-A0AA38XJ33-F1
#
_cell.length_a   1.000
_cell.length_b   1.000
_cell.length_c   1.000
_cell.angle_alpha   90.00
_cell.angle_beta   90.00
_cell.angle_gamma   90.00
#
_symmetry.space_group_name_H-M   'P 1'
#
loop_
_entity.id
_entity.type
_entity.pdbx_description
1 polymer ?
#
loop_
_entity_poly.entity_id
_entity_poly.type
_entity_poly.pdbx_seq_one_letter_code
_entity_poly.pdbx_strand_id
1 'polypeptide(L)'
;MAIGSQNPIRDAVLAIADIHEMYARSPCDRVAQLEYPLEKYKKAVQQVCQLDVTKQENAVDFALAACVIFSCIEGIRGHYQSLLSHLRSGMRIMMQTEEKAGKTRISYLSREMLQRLFIGVNAQLMAYGDERLATRPNDPGLKQLPCAFESACQAMSALEHFYCELMQFYLSLQKAATDPRIFDQQGQDLLRQHEVFKKYFQQWSHSCRTVLDLRTPTTLELLRELSSEALIVLVTSVSMSIALEVDITDADMDMDRFEPEFRQSLMACEEFLRRSSVQPGHTPSMTTKKRTSMPQVQSVPLTEQRLQENVVAGINTQLPPTFSMRMGIVSHLYWAGSRCRDPLLRRWALSLLLTCNRREGLWDSTTCARIVARVIAIEENAATSYKSQLLSADQPTLTSSRDIGRSARVSMLWAKFEVGNRIRICYANLQDRSETMETLEV
;
A
#
# COMPACT_ATOMS: atom_id res chain seq x y z
N MET A 1 42.42 23.25 -8.09
CA MET A 1 41.36 22.23 -7.89
C MET A 1 40.91 22.30 -6.44
N ALA A 2 39.78 22.97 -6.17
CA ALA A 2 39.15 22.97 -4.84
C ALA A 2 37.93 22.06 -4.89
N ILE A 3 38.12 20.75 -4.72
CA ILE A 3 37.04 19.82 -4.44
C ILE A 3 36.80 19.91 -2.92
N GLY A 4 36.08 20.95 -2.51
CA GLY A 4 35.86 21.28 -1.11
C GLY A 4 34.38 21.34 -0.75
N SER A 5 33.89 20.30 -0.07
CA SER A 5 32.87 20.34 1.00
C SER A 5 31.36 20.40 0.72
N GLN A 6 30.85 20.60 -0.49
CA GLN A 6 29.39 20.62 -0.73
C GLN A 6 28.92 19.45 -1.59
N ASN A 7 28.58 18.32 -0.94
CA ASN A 7 27.89 17.22 -1.58
C ASN A 7 26.45 17.16 -1.03
N PRO A 8 25.42 17.53 -1.82
CA PRO A 8 24.02 17.52 -1.37
C PRO A 8 23.57 16.15 -0.85
N ILE A 9 24.11 15.08 -1.43
CA ILE A 9 23.77 13.71 -1.05
C ILE A 9 24.30 13.39 0.34
N ARG A 10 25.47 13.92 0.73
CA ARG A 10 26.01 13.68 2.08
C ARG A 10 25.09 14.27 3.14
N ASP A 11 24.70 15.53 3.01
CA ASP A 11 23.80 16.17 3.97
C ASP A 11 22.41 15.49 3.94
N ALA A 12 21.92 15.06 2.77
CA ALA A 12 20.66 14.31 2.64
C ALA A 12 20.71 12.93 3.33
N VAL A 13 21.80 12.18 3.16
CA VAL A 13 22.01 10.85 3.76
C VAL A 13 22.09 10.94 5.29
N LEU A 14 22.80 11.95 5.82
CA LEU A 14 22.83 12.20 7.27
C LEU A 14 21.42 12.50 7.81
N ALA A 15 20.68 13.38 7.12
CA ALA A 15 19.32 13.72 7.52
C ALA A 15 18.38 12.51 7.55
N ILE A 16 18.36 11.68 6.49
CA ILE A 16 17.48 10.50 6.47
C ILE A 16 17.91 9.44 7.49
N ALA A 17 19.21 9.26 7.75
CA ALA A 17 19.69 8.31 8.74
C ALA A 17 19.18 8.68 10.15
N ASP A 18 19.38 9.93 10.56
CA ASP A 18 18.96 10.41 11.87
C ASP A 18 17.42 10.40 11.99
N ILE A 19 16.71 10.91 10.96
CA ILE A 19 15.23 10.93 10.96
C ILE A 19 14.65 9.52 11.01
N HIS A 20 15.23 8.56 10.28
CA HIS A 20 14.78 7.17 10.30
C HIS A 20 15.09 6.50 11.63
N GLU A 21 16.26 6.71 12.21
CA GLU A 21 16.62 6.19 13.53
C GLU A 21 15.67 6.72 14.61
N MET A 22 15.38 8.02 14.58
CA MET A 22 14.40 8.64 15.48
C MET A 22 12.99 8.09 15.26
N TYR A 23 12.59 7.85 14.02
CA TYR A 23 11.30 7.24 13.71
C TYR A 23 11.20 5.82 14.24
N ALA A 24 12.27 5.02 14.12
CA ALA A 24 12.34 3.64 14.59
C ALA A 24 12.39 3.51 16.13
N ARG A 25 12.84 4.57 16.84
CA ARG A 25 12.95 4.60 18.31
C ARG A 25 11.66 5.10 18.97
N SER A 26 11.50 4.78 20.27
CA SER A 26 10.28 5.05 21.05
C SER A 26 9.96 6.55 21.19
N PRO A 27 8.67 6.94 21.41
CA PRO A 27 8.18 8.30 21.23
C PRO A 27 8.73 9.42 22.13
N CYS A 28 9.47 9.10 23.20
CA CYS A 28 9.59 9.96 24.37
C CYS A 28 10.42 11.26 24.16
N ASP A 29 11.30 11.34 23.16
CA ASP A 29 12.27 12.46 23.03
C ASP A 29 12.34 13.12 21.62
N ARG A 30 11.26 13.07 20.84
CA ARG A 30 11.33 13.42 19.40
C ARG A 30 11.59 14.90 19.08
N VAL A 31 11.07 15.85 19.87
CA VAL A 31 10.97 17.26 19.43
C VAL A 31 12.31 18.00 19.54
N ALA A 32 13.07 17.78 20.61
CA ALA A 32 14.38 18.44 20.81
C ALA A 32 15.49 17.86 19.90
N GLN A 33 15.32 16.65 19.38
CA GLN A 33 16.31 15.96 18.55
C GLN A 33 16.12 16.18 17.03
N LEU A 34 15.01 16.82 16.62
CA LEU A 34 14.67 17.04 15.20
C LEU A 34 15.40 18.24 14.57
N GLU A 35 15.98 19.14 15.37
CA GLU A 35 16.58 20.38 14.86
C GLU A 35 17.75 20.10 13.91
N TYR A 36 18.74 19.32 14.37
CA TYR A 36 19.93 19.00 13.57
C TYR A 36 19.62 18.24 12.26
N PRO A 37 18.81 17.16 12.27
CA PRO A 37 18.47 16.46 11.01
C PRO A 37 17.69 17.35 10.04
N LEU A 38 16.82 18.24 10.53
CA LEU A 38 16.08 19.18 9.68
C LEU A 38 16.98 20.28 9.10
N GLU A 39 17.99 20.74 9.84
CA GLU A 39 19.01 21.65 9.29
C GLU A 39 19.78 20.98 8.15
N LYS A 40 20.19 19.71 8.33
CA LYS A 40 20.86 18.94 7.27
C LYS A 40 19.97 18.75 6.06
N TYR A 41 18.71 18.40 6.27
CA TYR A 41 17.72 18.29 5.19
C TYR A 41 17.58 19.62 4.43
N LYS A 42 17.38 20.73 5.13
CA LYS A 42 17.25 22.07 4.54
C LYS A 42 18.50 22.47 3.75
N LYS A 43 19.68 22.22 4.30
CA LYS A 43 20.96 22.49 3.65
C LYS A 43 21.13 21.66 2.37
N ALA A 44 20.75 20.38 2.40
CA ALA A 44 20.77 19.51 1.24
C ALA A 44 19.82 20.03 0.14
N VAL A 45 18.59 20.44 0.48
CA VAL A 45 17.65 21.04 -0.47
C VAL A 45 18.25 22.29 -1.12
N GLN A 46 18.85 23.18 -0.34
CA GLN A 46 19.50 24.41 -0.85
C GLN A 46 20.64 24.09 -1.83
N GLN A 47 21.48 23.09 -1.52
CA GLN A 47 22.58 22.66 -2.39
C GLN A 47 22.06 22.05 -3.70
N VAL A 48 20.99 21.24 -3.65
CA VAL A 48 20.37 20.65 -4.85
C VAL A 48 19.78 21.73 -5.75
N CYS A 49 19.13 22.75 -5.18
CA CYS A 49 18.59 23.89 -5.94
C CYS A 49 19.67 24.74 -6.63
N GLN A 50 20.94 24.63 -6.22
CA GLN A 50 22.08 25.35 -6.81
C GLN A 50 22.84 24.51 -7.84
N LEU A 51 22.42 23.26 -8.11
CA LEU A 51 23.06 22.41 -9.11
C LEU A 51 22.85 22.99 -10.51
N ASP A 52 23.93 23.08 -11.28
CA ASP A 52 23.92 23.54 -12.67
C ASP A 52 24.23 22.36 -13.60
N VAL A 53 23.17 21.85 -14.25
CA VAL A 53 23.24 20.69 -15.16
C VAL A 53 24.12 20.97 -16.39
N THR A 54 24.36 22.23 -16.73
CA THR A 54 25.24 22.61 -17.86
C THR A 54 26.73 22.57 -17.50
N LYS A 55 27.05 22.69 -16.21
CA LYS A 55 28.44 22.77 -15.72
C LYS A 55 28.90 21.53 -14.96
N GLN A 56 27.97 20.71 -14.49
CA GLN A 56 28.26 19.57 -13.61
C GLN A 56 27.74 18.28 -14.24
N GLU A 57 28.66 17.40 -14.65
CA GLU A 57 28.32 16.10 -15.27
C GLU A 57 27.46 15.22 -14.36
N ASN A 58 27.56 15.39 -13.03
CA ASN A 58 26.90 14.57 -12.02
C ASN A 58 25.63 15.23 -11.46
N ALA A 59 25.28 16.45 -11.86
CA ALA A 59 24.17 17.21 -11.28
C ALA A 59 22.83 16.48 -11.41
N VAL A 60 22.58 15.80 -12.53
CA VAL A 60 21.34 15.02 -12.69
C VAL A 60 21.28 13.86 -11.71
N ASP A 61 22.39 13.14 -11.51
CA ASP A 61 22.42 11.97 -10.63
C ASP A 61 22.25 12.40 -9.17
N PHE A 62 22.85 13.52 -8.79
CA PHE A 62 22.60 14.15 -7.50
C PHE A 62 21.16 14.60 -7.34
N ALA A 63 20.55 15.22 -8.36
CA ALA A 63 19.16 15.63 -8.30
C ALA A 63 18.22 14.40 -8.15
N LEU A 64 18.48 13.31 -8.88
CA LEU A 64 17.68 12.08 -8.82
C LEU A 64 17.82 11.36 -7.47
N ALA A 65 19.05 11.19 -6.97
CA ALA A 65 19.28 10.63 -5.63
C ALA A 65 18.62 11.49 -4.55
N ALA A 66 18.74 12.82 -4.65
CA ALA A 66 18.09 13.74 -3.72
C ALA A 66 16.56 13.63 -3.77
N CYS A 67 15.95 13.55 -4.96
CA CYS A 67 14.50 13.35 -5.08
C CYS A 67 14.04 12.08 -4.34
N VAL A 68 14.76 10.97 -4.47
CA VAL A 68 14.45 9.73 -3.75
C VAL A 68 14.59 9.92 -2.24
N ILE A 69 15.74 10.42 -1.77
CA ILE A 69 16.01 10.58 -0.34
C ILE A 69 15.03 11.57 0.31
N PHE A 70 14.77 12.70 -0.33
CA PHE A 70 13.82 13.71 0.16
C PHE A 70 12.40 13.16 0.19
N SER A 71 12.02 12.32 -0.77
CA SER A 71 10.73 11.60 -0.73
C SER A 71 10.65 10.68 0.48
N CYS A 72 11.72 9.95 0.81
CA CYS A 72 11.77 9.12 2.03
C CYS A 72 11.62 9.97 3.30
N ILE A 73 12.36 11.09 3.40
CA ILE A 73 12.31 12.00 4.55
C ILE A 73 10.88 12.53 4.74
N GLU A 74 10.27 13.04 3.68
CA GLU A 74 8.90 13.56 3.74
C GLU A 74 7.88 12.44 4.02
N GLY A 75 8.11 11.22 3.54
CA GLY A 75 7.31 10.03 3.88
C GLY A 75 7.35 9.69 5.36
N ILE A 76 8.54 9.61 5.96
CA ILE A 76 8.71 9.36 7.40
C ILE A 76 8.06 10.48 8.24
N ARG A 77 8.06 11.71 7.73
CA ARG A 77 7.42 12.86 8.39
C ARG A 77 5.91 12.96 8.16
N GLY A 78 5.36 12.18 7.23
CA GLY A 78 3.92 12.20 6.88
C GLY A 78 3.52 13.36 5.96
N HIS A 79 4.48 14.00 5.30
CA HIS A 79 4.26 15.14 4.41
C HIS A 79 4.04 14.69 2.95
N TYR A 80 2.90 14.06 2.68
CA TYR A 80 2.64 13.39 1.40
C TYR A 80 2.69 14.31 0.17
N GLN A 81 2.22 15.56 0.26
CA GLN A 81 2.27 16.49 -0.88
C GLN A 81 3.72 16.86 -1.25
N SER A 82 4.60 17.02 -0.25
CA SER A 82 6.02 17.26 -0.45
C SER A 82 6.71 16.03 -1.05
N LEU A 83 6.43 14.84 -0.53
CA LEU A 83 6.90 13.56 -1.07
C LEU A 83 6.54 13.45 -2.56
N LEU A 84 5.27 13.66 -2.92
CA LEU A 84 4.82 13.59 -4.32
C LEU A 84 5.51 14.63 -5.22
N SER A 85 5.79 15.82 -4.69
CA SER A 85 6.48 16.88 -5.42
C SER A 85 7.93 16.50 -5.75
N HIS A 86 8.64 15.86 -4.82
CA HIS A 86 9.99 15.33 -5.06
C HIS A 86 9.97 14.21 -6.11
N LEU A 87 9.01 13.28 -6.04
CA LEU A 87 8.90 12.21 -7.03
C LEU A 87 8.56 12.71 -8.45
N ARG A 88 7.61 13.66 -8.57
CA ARG A 88 7.30 14.32 -9.85
C ARG A 88 8.53 14.97 -10.47
N SER A 89 9.30 15.66 -9.63
CA SER A 89 10.53 16.33 -10.07
C SER A 89 11.55 15.30 -10.57
N GLY A 90 11.75 14.20 -9.83
CA GLY A 90 12.63 13.10 -10.23
C GLY A 90 12.24 12.45 -11.56
N MET A 91 10.96 12.12 -11.75
CA MET A 91 10.48 11.56 -13.03
C MET A 91 10.65 12.52 -14.20
N ARG A 92 10.35 13.81 -13.99
CA ARG A 92 10.56 14.83 -15.02
C ARG A 92 12.03 14.91 -15.45
N ILE A 93 12.95 14.88 -14.49
CA ILE A 93 14.39 14.89 -14.76
C ILE A 93 14.81 13.65 -15.55
N MET A 94 14.28 12.47 -15.22
CA MET A 94 14.56 11.24 -15.96
C MET A 94 14.07 11.29 -17.42
N MET A 95 12.83 11.72 -17.65
CA MET A 95 12.28 11.84 -19.01
C MET A 95 13.08 12.84 -19.86
N GLN A 96 13.43 13.99 -19.30
CA GLN A 96 14.22 15.02 -19.99
C GLN A 96 15.64 14.56 -20.34
N THR A 97 16.21 13.63 -19.56
CA THR A 97 17.52 13.05 -19.89
C THR A 97 17.44 11.93 -20.92
N GLU A 98 16.30 11.23 -21.07
CA GLU A 98 16.08 10.25 -22.15
C GLU A 98 16.10 10.88 -23.53
N GLU A 99 15.37 11.99 -23.68
CA GLU A 99 15.26 12.71 -24.95
C GLU A 99 16.60 13.30 -25.42
N LYS A 100 17.54 13.51 -24.49
CA LYS A 100 18.84 14.18 -24.74
C LYS A 100 20.04 13.23 -24.70
N ALA A 101 19.85 11.94 -24.42
CA ALA A 101 20.95 11.01 -24.24
C ALA A 101 21.63 10.63 -25.57
N GLY A 102 22.69 11.38 -25.91
CA GLY A 102 23.82 10.84 -26.67
C GLY A 102 24.59 9.81 -25.82
N LYS A 103 25.10 8.74 -26.45
CA LYS A 103 25.62 7.49 -25.86
C LYS A 103 26.81 7.57 -24.87
N THR A 104 27.14 8.71 -24.24
CA THR A 104 28.44 8.91 -23.57
C THR A 104 28.42 9.30 -22.08
N ARG A 105 27.25 9.42 -21.42
CA ARG A 105 27.21 9.79 -19.98
C ARG A 105 27.27 8.56 -19.07
N ILE A 106 28.29 8.49 -18.20
CA ILE A 106 28.40 7.50 -17.13
C ILE A 106 27.52 7.96 -15.96
N SER A 107 26.47 7.19 -15.63
CA SER A 107 25.56 7.47 -14.51
C SER A 107 25.97 6.69 -13.26
N TYR A 108 25.93 7.33 -12.09
CA TYR A 108 26.16 6.67 -10.79
C TYR A 108 24.95 5.87 -10.31
N LEU A 109 23.77 6.16 -10.87
CA LEU A 109 22.53 5.47 -10.53
C LEU A 109 22.09 4.59 -11.68
N SER A 110 21.77 3.32 -11.38
CA SER A 110 21.13 2.44 -12.38
C SER A 110 19.78 3.02 -12.78
N ARG A 111 19.59 3.16 -14.08
CA ARG A 111 18.34 3.59 -14.68
C ARG A 111 17.21 2.61 -14.36
N GLU A 112 17.49 1.32 -14.40
CA GLU A 112 16.56 0.24 -14.10
C GLU A 112 16.10 0.27 -12.63
N MET A 113 17.02 0.60 -11.70
CA MET A 113 16.68 0.79 -10.29
C MET A 113 15.72 1.98 -10.11
N LEU A 114 16.03 3.12 -10.73
CA LEU A 114 15.18 4.32 -10.64
C LEU A 114 13.80 4.08 -11.26
N GLN A 115 13.74 3.47 -12.44
CA GLN A 115 12.48 3.12 -13.09
C GLN A 115 11.62 2.23 -12.19
N ARG A 116 12.19 1.18 -11.58
CA ARG A 116 11.47 0.33 -10.63
C ARG A 116 10.93 1.11 -9.44
N LEU A 117 11.70 2.04 -8.89
CA LEU A 117 11.25 2.88 -7.77
C LEU A 117 10.07 3.76 -8.18
N PHE A 118 10.16 4.45 -9.31
CA PHE A 118 9.10 5.35 -9.77
C PHE A 118 7.81 4.59 -10.11
N ILE A 119 7.92 3.41 -10.72
CA ILE A 119 6.76 2.57 -11.03
C ILE A 119 6.13 2.03 -9.75
N GLY A 120 6.95 1.58 -8.78
CA GLY A 120 6.45 1.14 -7.48
C GLY A 120 5.73 2.24 -6.69
N VAL A 121 6.16 3.51 -6.80
CA VAL A 121 5.42 4.62 -6.17
C VAL A 121 4.21 5.04 -7.00
N ASN A 122 4.28 4.99 -8.33
CA ASN A 122 3.11 5.22 -9.17
C ASN A 122 2.01 4.20 -8.86
N ALA A 123 2.36 2.92 -8.69
CA ALA A 123 1.44 1.89 -8.23
C ALA A 123 0.80 2.26 -6.88
N GLN A 124 1.56 2.72 -5.89
CA GLN A 124 0.99 3.19 -4.63
C GLN A 124 0.00 4.35 -4.80
N LEU A 125 0.29 5.28 -5.71
CA LEU A 125 -0.58 6.43 -5.95
C LEU A 125 -1.87 6.03 -6.69
N MET A 126 -1.77 5.14 -7.67
CA MET A 126 -2.93 4.56 -8.35
C MET A 126 -3.84 3.81 -7.37
N ALA A 127 -3.25 3.12 -6.38
CA ALA A 127 -4.01 2.48 -5.31
C ALA A 127 -4.74 3.49 -4.39
N TYR A 128 -4.27 4.73 -4.32
CA TYR A 128 -4.96 5.84 -3.66
C TYR A 128 -6.06 6.47 -4.53
N GLY A 129 -6.20 6.06 -5.79
CA GLY A 129 -7.12 6.67 -6.75
C GLY A 129 -6.63 8.01 -7.33
N ASP A 130 -5.32 8.27 -7.28
CA ASP A 130 -4.74 9.52 -7.73
C ASP A 130 -3.88 9.31 -9.00
N GLU A 131 -4.27 9.99 -10.08
CA GLU A 131 -3.62 9.84 -11.41
C GLU A 131 -2.50 10.85 -11.66
N ARG A 132 -2.12 11.68 -10.68
CA ARG A 132 -1.17 12.79 -10.90
C ARG A 132 0.28 12.37 -11.21
N LEU A 133 0.60 11.07 -11.12
CA LEU A 133 1.87 10.49 -11.56
C LEU A 133 1.73 9.57 -12.77
N ALA A 134 0.53 9.43 -13.34
CA ALA A 134 0.31 8.65 -14.55
C ALA A 134 1.26 9.14 -15.65
N THR A 135 2.15 8.26 -16.09
CA THR A 135 3.00 8.50 -17.25
C THR A 135 2.14 8.53 -18.52
N ARG A 136 2.63 9.28 -19.51
CA ARG A 136 1.96 9.54 -20.79
C ARG A 136 1.63 8.25 -21.56
N PRO A 137 0.69 8.29 -22.53
CA PRO A 137 0.26 7.17 -23.40
C PRO A 137 1.32 6.49 -24.30
N ASN A 138 2.62 6.77 -24.10
CA ASN A 138 3.72 6.21 -24.90
C ASN A 138 4.56 5.16 -24.16
N ASP A 139 4.16 4.71 -22.97
CA ASP A 139 4.75 3.51 -22.34
C ASP A 139 4.41 2.30 -23.23
N PRO A 140 5.36 1.38 -23.53
CA PRO A 140 5.12 0.25 -24.42
C PRO A 140 4.27 -0.83 -23.73
N GLY A 141 3.02 -0.51 -23.37
CA GLY A 141 2.00 -1.42 -22.85
C GLY A 141 2.50 -2.52 -21.89
N LEU A 142 1.81 -3.66 -21.91
CA LEU A 142 2.19 -4.83 -21.13
C LEU A 142 3.48 -5.47 -21.65
N LYS A 143 4.52 -5.51 -20.81
CA LYS A 143 5.84 -6.08 -21.14
C LYS A 143 5.81 -7.61 -21.18
N GLN A 144 6.58 -8.22 -22.08
CA GLN A 144 6.71 -9.68 -22.14
C GLN A 144 7.23 -10.26 -20.82
N LEU A 145 6.66 -11.41 -20.43
CA LEU A 145 6.99 -12.11 -19.19
C LEU A 145 7.97 -13.26 -19.44
N PRO A 146 8.89 -13.54 -18.50
CA PRO A 146 9.73 -14.74 -18.57
C PRO A 146 8.90 -16.01 -18.33
N CYS A 147 9.43 -17.19 -18.67
CA CYS A 147 8.78 -18.46 -18.38
C CYS A 147 8.68 -18.76 -16.88
N ALA A 148 9.63 -18.27 -16.08
CA ALA A 148 9.62 -18.32 -14.62
C ALA A 148 10.34 -17.10 -14.06
N PHE A 149 9.88 -16.58 -12.93
CA PHE A 149 10.60 -15.51 -12.23
C PHE A 149 11.75 -16.09 -11.39
N GLU A 150 12.88 -15.38 -11.41
CA GLU A 150 14.09 -15.71 -10.63
C GLU A 150 13.94 -15.34 -9.15
N SER A 151 13.07 -14.38 -8.83
CA SER A 151 12.87 -13.90 -7.47
C SER A 151 11.51 -13.24 -7.27
N ALA A 152 11.09 -13.15 -6.00
CA ALA A 152 9.92 -12.37 -5.61
C ALA A 152 10.03 -10.89 -6.01
N CYS A 153 11.24 -10.31 -6.01
CA CYS A 153 11.46 -8.94 -6.45
C CYS A 153 11.14 -8.74 -7.94
N GLN A 154 11.55 -9.69 -8.79
CA GLN A 154 11.24 -9.66 -10.23
C GLN A 154 9.74 -9.83 -10.47
N ALA A 155 9.11 -10.80 -9.78
CA ALA A 155 7.66 -11.03 -9.86
C ALA A 155 6.86 -9.80 -9.43
N MET A 156 7.21 -9.19 -8.30
CA MET A 156 6.58 -7.97 -7.79
C MET A 156 6.75 -6.81 -8.75
N SER A 157 7.96 -6.63 -9.32
CA SER A 157 8.20 -5.56 -10.27
C SER A 157 7.31 -5.68 -11.50
N ALA A 158 7.12 -6.88 -12.06
CA ALA A 158 6.20 -7.10 -13.17
C ALA A 158 4.73 -6.83 -12.76
N LEU A 159 4.35 -7.21 -11.53
CA LEU A 159 3.02 -6.99 -11.00
C LEU A 159 2.71 -5.50 -10.76
N GLU A 160 3.67 -4.71 -10.28
CA GLU A 160 3.53 -3.25 -10.10
C GLU A 160 3.33 -2.53 -11.44
N HIS A 161 4.02 -2.95 -12.49
CA HIS A 161 3.79 -2.42 -13.85
C HIS A 161 2.38 -2.80 -14.33
N PHE A 162 2.01 -4.08 -14.23
CA PHE A 162 0.68 -4.56 -14.58
C PHE A 162 -0.42 -3.78 -13.84
N TYR A 163 -0.22 -3.51 -12.55
CA TYR A 163 -1.16 -2.74 -11.74
C TYR A 163 -1.36 -1.32 -12.26
N CYS A 164 -0.27 -0.63 -12.62
CA CYS A 164 -0.35 0.72 -13.18
C CYS A 164 -1.19 0.74 -14.46
N GLU A 165 -0.93 -0.19 -15.38
CA GLU A 165 -1.67 -0.30 -16.64
C GLU A 165 -3.14 -0.64 -16.41
N LEU A 166 -3.42 -1.58 -15.50
CA LEU A 166 -4.78 -2.00 -15.18
C LEU A 166 -5.59 -0.86 -14.53
N MET A 167 -5.01 -0.10 -13.61
CA MET A 167 -5.69 1.04 -12.99
C MET A 167 -5.94 2.17 -13.98
N GLN A 168 -5.00 2.44 -14.89
CA GLN A 168 -5.21 3.40 -15.98
C GLN A 168 -6.35 2.97 -16.92
N PHE A 169 -6.45 1.67 -17.22
CA PHE A 169 -7.58 1.11 -17.97
C PHE A 169 -8.91 1.35 -17.24
N TYR A 170 -9.01 1.03 -15.93
CA TYR A 170 -10.25 1.25 -15.18
C TYR A 170 -10.62 2.74 -15.04
N LEU A 171 -9.65 3.64 -14.89
CA LEU A 171 -9.92 5.08 -14.90
C LEU A 171 -10.46 5.54 -16.26
N SER A 172 -9.90 5.04 -17.35
CA SER A 172 -10.36 5.33 -18.71
C SER A 172 -11.78 4.78 -18.96
N LEU A 173 -12.05 3.57 -18.46
CA LEU A 173 -13.35 2.93 -18.51
C LEU A 173 -14.41 3.71 -17.73
N GLN A 174 -14.07 4.16 -16.52
CA GLN A 174 -14.96 4.98 -15.70
C GLN A 174 -15.27 6.32 -16.40
N LYS A 175 -14.27 6.97 -17.00
CA LYS A 175 -14.46 8.19 -17.80
C LYS A 175 -15.39 7.92 -18.99
N ALA A 176 -15.19 6.83 -19.73
CA ALA A 176 -16.05 6.44 -20.85
C ALA A 176 -17.49 6.13 -20.41
N ALA A 177 -17.68 5.50 -19.25
CA ALA A 177 -19.02 5.20 -18.70
C ALA A 177 -19.83 6.46 -18.36
N THR A 178 -19.19 7.62 -18.15
CA THR A 178 -19.89 8.89 -17.92
C THR A 178 -20.39 9.56 -19.21
N ASP A 179 -19.94 9.14 -20.39
CA ASP A 179 -20.44 9.61 -21.69
C ASP A 179 -21.00 8.45 -22.52
N PRO A 180 -22.35 8.30 -22.58
CA PRO A 180 -23.01 7.21 -23.31
C PRO A 180 -22.59 7.09 -24.78
N ARG A 181 -22.20 8.20 -25.42
CA ARG A 181 -21.79 8.21 -26.84
C ARG A 181 -20.43 7.53 -27.07
N ILE A 182 -19.54 7.58 -26.08
CA ILE A 182 -18.22 6.97 -26.12
C ILE A 182 -18.33 5.48 -25.77
N PHE A 183 -19.16 5.15 -24.77
CA PHE A 183 -19.37 3.79 -24.30
C PHE A 183 -19.91 2.86 -25.40
N ASP A 184 -20.93 3.30 -26.16
CA ASP A 184 -21.55 2.49 -27.21
C ASP A 184 -20.60 2.19 -28.38
N GLN A 185 -19.64 3.07 -28.66
CA GLN A 185 -18.65 2.88 -29.74
C GLN A 185 -17.44 2.03 -29.31
N GLN A 186 -17.08 2.01 -28.02
CA GLN A 186 -15.86 1.37 -27.52
C GLN A 186 -16.08 0.11 -26.68
N GLY A 187 -17.34 -0.26 -26.37
CA GLY A 187 -17.64 -1.40 -25.48
C GLY A 187 -16.96 -2.72 -25.88
N GLN A 188 -16.96 -3.09 -27.17
CA GLN A 188 -16.28 -4.30 -27.64
C GLN A 188 -14.76 -4.22 -27.50
N ASP A 189 -14.17 -3.06 -27.75
CA ASP A 189 -12.74 -2.83 -27.62
C ASP A 189 -12.31 -2.87 -26.14
N LEU A 190 -13.12 -2.32 -25.24
CA LEU A 190 -12.88 -2.35 -23.80
C LEU A 190 -12.96 -3.78 -23.23
N LEU A 191 -13.94 -4.58 -23.66
CA LEU A 191 -14.03 -6.00 -23.31
C LEU A 191 -12.80 -6.77 -23.83
N ARG A 192 -12.40 -6.51 -25.08
CA ARG A 192 -11.20 -7.14 -25.65
C ARG A 192 -9.94 -6.74 -24.89
N GLN A 193 -9.79 -5.48 -24.48
CA GLN A 193 -8.67 -5.02 -23.66
C GLN A 193 -8.67 -5.68 -22.28
N HIS A 194 -9.82 -5.79 -21.63
CA HIS A 194 -9.96 -6.50 -20.35
C HIS A 194 -9.51 -7.97 -20.45
N GLU A 195 -9.89 -8.67 -21.53
CA GLU A 195 -9.43 -10.03 -21.80
C GLU A 195 -7.91 -10.13 -22.01
N VAL A 196 -7.27 -9.10 -22.56
CA VAL A 196 -5.79 -9.03 -22.65
C VAL A 196 -5.17 -8.96 -21.27
N PHE A 197 -5.71 -8.15 -20.36
CA PHE A 197 -5.25 -8.07 -18.97
C PHE A 197 -5.42 -9.41 -18.24
N LYS A 198 -6.56 -10.09 -18.39
CA LYS A 198 -6.79 -11.42 -17.81
C LYS A 198 -5.76 -12.44 -18.31
N LYS A 199 -5.53 -12.52 -19.62
CA LYS A 199 -4.52 -13.42 -20.21
C LYS A 199 -3.12 -13.11 -19.72
N TYR A 200 -2.78 -11.84 -19.60
CA TYR A 200 -1.49 -11.42 -19.06
C TYR A 200 -1.31 -11.85 -17.61
N PHE A 201 -2.33 -11.63 -16.76
CA PHE A 201 -2.28 -12.03 -15.35
C PHE A 201 -2.20 -13.55 -15.18
N GLN A 202 -2.84 -14.32 -16.05
CA GLN A 202 -2.70 -15.78 -16.08
C GLN A 202 -1.26 -16.21 -16.43
N GLN A 203 -0.62 -15.54 -17.39
CA GLN A 203 0.79 -15.77 -17.71
C GLN A 203 1.70 -15.39 -16.54
N TRP A 204 1.47 -14.23 -15.92
CA TRP A 204 2.19 -13.81 -14.71
C TRP A 204 2.06 -14.84 -13.58
N SER A 205 0.84 -15.33 -13.36
CA SER A 205 0.55 -16.34 -12.33
C SER A 205 1.29 -17.65 -12.62
N HIS A 206 1.40 -18.05 -13.89
CA HIS A 206 2.19 -19.22 -14.29
C HIS A 206 3.69 -19.01 -14.01
N SER A 207 4.25 -17.87 -14.43
CA SER A 207 5.66 -17.53 -14.19
C SER A 207 6.00 -17.36 -12.71
N CYS A 208 5.01 -17.05 -11.86
CA CYS A 208 5.16 -16.87 -10.41
C CYS A 208 5.08 -18.18 -9.61
N ARG A 209 4.78 -19.31 -10.24
CA ARG A 209 4.68 -20.61 -9.54
C ARG A 209 5.93 -20.99 -8.77
N THR A 210 7.12 -20.68 -9.29
CA THR A 210 8.39 -20.97 -8.60
C THR A 210 8.65 -20.08 -7.39
N VAL A 211 8.00 -18.91 -7.33
CA VAL A 211 8.14 -17.95 -6.22
C VAL A 211 7.15 -18.25 -5.11
N LEU A 212 5.91 -18.60 -5.47
CA LEU A 212 4.82 -18.80 -4.51
C LEU A 212 4.59 -20.27 -4.15
N ASP A 213 4.90 -21.24 -5.03
CA ASP A 213 4.63 -22.69 -4.88
C ASP A 213 3.31 -23.02 -4.16
N LEU A 214 2.25 -22.25 -4.44
CA LEU A 214 0.99 -22.37 -3.72
C LEU A 214 0.20 -23.55 -4.27
N ARG A 215 -0.25 -24.42 -3.35
CA ARG A 215 -1.26 -25.44 -3.60
C ARG A 215 -2.62 -24.96 -3.12
N THR A 216 -3.67 -25.39 -3.80
CA THR A 216 -5.06 -25.14 -3.40
C THR A 216 -5.61 -26.33 -2.60
N PRO A 217 -6.20 -26.11 -1.40
CA PRO A 217 -6.37 -24.84 -0.71
C PRO A 217 -5.07 -24.33 -0.06
N THR A 218 -4.88 -23.01 0.02
CA THR A 218 -3.73 -22.42 0.73
C THR A 218 -3.89 -22.61 2.23
N THR A 219 -2.87 -23.17 2.87
CA THR A 219 -2.84 -23.43 4.31
C THR A 219 -1.86 -22.47 5.00
N LEU A 220 -2.02 -22.30 6.32
CA LEU A 220 -1.05 -21.53 7.14
C LEU A 220 0.36 -22.11 7.07
N GLU A 221 0.51 -23.43 6.89
CA GLU A 221 1.81 -24.10 6.76
C GLU A 221 2.52 -23.64 5.49
N LEU A 222 1.83 -23.63 4.35
CA LEU A 222 2.39 -23.13 3.09
C LEU A 222 2.80 -21.65 3.20
N LEU A 223 1.98 -20.81 3.83
CA LEU A 223 2.32 -19.39 4.05
C LEU A 223 3.59 -19.20 4.91
N ARG A 224 3.84 -20.12 5.85
CA ARG A 224 5.05 -20.10 6.70
C ARG A 224 6.32 -20.49 5.95
N GLU A 225 6.21 -21.19 4.83
CA GLU A 225 7.36 -21.58 3.99
C GLU A 225 7.81 -20.46 3.04
N LEU A 226 6.91 -19.55 2.66
CA LEU A 226 7.22 -18.42 1.78
C LEU A 226 8.19 -17.43 2.42
N SER A 227 8.95 -16.67 1.62
CA SER A 227 9.70 -15.51 2.12
C SER A 227 8.78 -14.31 2.42
N SER A 228 9.26 -13.31 3.16
CA SER A 228 8.48 -12.09 3.43
C SER A 228 8.11 -11.33 2.14
N GLU A 229 9.01 -11.32 1.15
CA GLU A 229 8.76 -10.73 -0.16
C GLU A 229 7.73 -11.53 -0.97
N ALA A 230 7.79 -12.87 -0.90
CA ALA A 230 6.80 -13.74 -1.53
C ALA A 230 5.41 -13.57 -0.92
N LEU A 231 5.29 -13.33 0.40
CA LEU A 231 4.01 -12.98 1.03
C LEU A 231 3.42 -11.68 0.48
N ILE A 232 4.25 -10.64 0.26
CA ILE A 232 3.79 -9.39 -0.35
C ILE A 232 3.33 -9.62 -1.80
N VAL A 233 4.07 -10.44 -2.57
CA VAL A 233 3.68 -10.83 -3.94
C VAL A 233 2.33 -11.54 -3.92
N LEU A 234 2.13 -12.48 -2.99
CA LEU A 234 0.86 -13.19 -2.83
C LEU A 234 -0.29 -12.22 -2.58
N VAL A 235 -0.20 -11.41 -1.52
CA VAL A 235 -1.24 -10.44 -1.13
C VAL A 235 -1.60 -9.50 -2.28
N THR A 236 -0.59 -9.00 -3.00
CA THR A 236 -0.79 -8.12 -4.16
C THR A 236 -1.47 -8.87 -5.30
N SER A 237 -1.03 -10.10 -5.61
CA SER A 237 -1.61 -10.90 -6.69
C SER A 237 -3.06 -11.30 -6.44
N VAL A 238 -3.42 -11.62 -5.19
CA VAL A 238 -4.80 -11.90 -4.80
C VAL A 238 -5.67 -10.68 -5.05
N SER A 239 -5.19 -9.50 -4.66
CA SER A 239 -5.90 -8.23 -4.89
C SER A 239 -6.09 -7.95 -6.38
N MET A 240 -5.10 -8.30 -7.22
CA MET A 240 -5.21 -8.19 -8.68
C MET A 240 -6.21 -9.16 -9.27
N SER A 241 -6.21 -10.40 -8.79
CA SER A 241 -7.18 -11.42 -9.21
C SER A 241 -8.60 -10.95 -8.94
N ILE A 242 -8.87 -10.37 -7.76
CA ILE A 242 -10.20 -9.84 -7.45
C ILE A 242 -10.53 -8.66 -8.37
N ALA A 243 -9.59 -7.72 -8.56
CA ALA A 243 -9.81 -6.55 -9.41
C ALA A 243 -10.18 -6.92 -10.85
N LEU A 244 -9.58 -7.98 -11.42
CA LEU A 244 -9.86 -8.45 -12.77
C LEU A 244 -11.18 -9.20 -12.91
N GLU A 245 -11.64 -9.84 -11.84
CA GLU A 245 -12.82 -10.67 -11.88
C GLU A 245 -14.07 -9.92 -11.44
N VAL A 246 -13.96 -8.94 -10.55
CA VAL A 246 -15.12 -8.21 -9.99
C VAL A 246 -15.99 -7.60 -11.10
N ASP A 247 -17.30 -7.73 -10.93
CA ASP A 247 -18.26 -7.01 -11.76
C ASP A 247 -18.19 -5.52 -11.43
N ILE A 248 -17.53 -4.77 -12.31
CA ILE A 248 -17.35 -3.32 -12.19
C ILE A 248 -18.67 -2.55 -12.11
N THR A 249 -19.79 -3.11 -12.59
CA THR A 249 -21.08 -2.44 -12.57
C THR A 249 -21.73 -2.45 -11.19
N ASP A 250 -21.39 -3.44 -10.36
CA ASP A 250 -21.86 -3.54 -8.97
C ASP A 250 -20.74 -3.89 -7.99
N ALA A 251 -19.55 -3.34 -8.23
CA ALA A 251 -18.32 -3.75 -7.55
C ALA A 251 -18.43 -3.69 -6.03
N ASP A 252 -19.09 -2.68 -5.45
CA ASP A 252 -19.21 -2.52 -4.00
C ASP A 252 -20.04 -3.63 -3.31
N MET A 253 -20.84 -4.37 -4.07
CA MET A 253 -21.64 -5.51 -3.62
C MET A 253 -21.03 -6.85 -4.04
N ASP A 254 -20.45 -6.93 -5.23
CA ASP A 254 -19.91 -8.15 -5.83
C ASP A 254 -18.66 -8.70 -5.12
N MET A 255 -18.00 -7.87 -4.28
CA MET A 255 -16.86 -8.28 -3.46
C MET A 255 -17.10 -9.53 -2.58
N ASP A 256 -18.36 -9.80 -2.21
CA ASP A 256 -18.70 -10.88 -1.27
C ASP A 256 -18.28 -12.25 -1.76
N ARG A 257 -18.31 -12.50 -3.06
CA ARG A 257 -17.92 -13.80 -3.62
C ARG A 257 -16.44 -14.11 -3.46
N PHE A 258 -15.63 -13.08 -3.18
CA PHE A 258 -14.19 -13.18 -2.98
C PHE A 258 -13.79 -13.28 -1.50
N GLU A 259 -14.71 -13.65 -0.61
CA GLU A 259 -14.42 -13.89 0.81
C GLU A 259 -13.21 -14.83 1.02
N PRO A 260 -13.05 -15.96 0.28
CA PRO A 260 -11.89 -16.83 0.42
C PRO A 260 -10.56 -16.12 0.11
N GLU A 261 -10.54 -15.28 -0.92
CA GLU A 261 -9.39 -14.50 -1.36
C GLU A 261 -9.04 -13.41 -0.33
N PHE A 262 -10.03 -12.69 0.19
CA PHE A 262 -9.82 -11.75 1.31
C PHE A 262 -9.19 -12.47 2.50
N ARG A 263 -9.72 -13.64 2.88
CA ARG A 263 -9.19 -14.44 3.99
C ARG A 263 -7.74 -14.87 3.74
N GLN A 264 -7.43 -15.36 2.55
CA GLN A 264 -6.06 -15.73 2.16
C GLN A 264 -5.10 -14.54 2.27
N SER A 265 -5.54 -13.37 1.79
CA SER A 265 -4.78 -12.12 1.86
C SER A 265 -4.49 -11.70 3.32
N LEU A 266 -5.50 -11.76 4.19
CA LEU A 266 -5.34 -11.43 5.61
C LEU A 266 -4.44 -12.41 6.36
N MET A 267 -4.54 -13.72 6.08
CA MET A 267 -3.64 -14.73 6.64
C MET A 267 -2.18 -14.46 6.25
N ALA A 268 -1.93 -14.09 4.99
CA ALA A 268 -0.59 -13.76 4.51
C ALA A 268 -0.06 -12.46 5.13
N CYS A 269 -0.92 -11.45 5.30
CA CYS A 269 -0.56 -10.20 6.00
C CYS A 269 -0.20 -10.44 7.46
N GLU A 270 -0.99 -11.25 8.18
CA GLU A 270 -0.71 -11.61 9.57
C GLU A 270 0.62 -12.36 9.70
N GLU A 271 0.89 -13.35 8.84
CA GLU A 271 2.16 -14.08 8.84
C GLU A 271 3.35 -13.15 8.51
N PHE A 272 3.19 -12.21 7.58
CA PHE A 272 4.21 -11.20 7.29
C PHE A 272 4.51 -10.33 8.52
N LEU A 273 3.49 -9.88 9.23
CA LEU A 273 3.62 -9.06 10.44
C LEU A 273 4.25 -9.84 11.59
N ARG A 274 3.86 -11.10 11.77
CA ARG A 274 4.45 -12.01 12.76
C ARG A 274 5.97 -12.09 12.60
N ARG A 275 6.47 -12.16 11.36
CA ARG A 275 7.92 -12.18 11.08
C ARG A 275 8.58 -10.83 11.28
N SER A 276 7.91 -9.77 10.84
CA SER A 276 8.41 -8.39 10.96
C SER A 276 8.53 -7.94 12.43
N SER A 277 7.79 -8.57 13.34
CA SER A 277 7.82 -8.30 14.78
C SER A 277 9.05 -8.85 15.51
N VAL A 278 9.78 -9.81 14.92
CA VAL A 278 10.96 -10.43 15.54
C VAL A 278 12.22 -9.69 15.11
N GLN A 279 12.72 -8.76 15.94
CA GLN A 279 14.00 -8.09 15.64
C GLN A 279 15.19 -9.06 15.77
N PRO A 280 16.12 -9.10 14.78
CA PRO A 280 17.41 -9.74 14.95
C PRO A 280 18.28 -8.87 15.87
N GLY A 281 18.36 -9.22 17.16
CA GLY A 281 19.21 -8.49 18.11
C GLY A 281 18.94 -8.74 19.60
N HIS A 282 17.77 -9.28 19.95
CA HIS A 282 17.53 -9.74 21.31
C HIS A 282 17.93 -11.22 21.45
N THR A 283 19.23 -11.49 21.58
CA THR A 283 19.66 -12.71 22.26
C THR A 283 19.12 -12.64 23.69
N PRO A 284 18.26 -13.57 24.14
CA PRO A 284 17.96 -13.67 25.55
C PRO A 284 19.28 -14.06 26.21
N SER A 285 19.85 -13.15 27.02
CA SER A 285 20.94 -13.49 27.91
C SER A 285 20.53 -14.75 28.68
N MET A 286 21.24 -15.85 28.43
CA MET A 286 21.06 -17.12 29.10
C MET A 286 21.37 -16.94 30.58
N THR A 287 20.38 -16.51 31.36
CA THR A 287 20.35 -16.77 32.79
C THR A 287 19.51 -18.03 32.99
N THR A 288 20.25 -19.11 33.22
CA THR A 288 19.77 -20.43 33.60
C THR A 288 18.83 -20.34 34.80
N LYS A 289 17.51 -20.37 34.55
CA LYS A 289 16.53 -20.83 35.55
C LYS A 289 15.61 -21.88 34.94
N LYS A 290 15.70 -23.04 35.59
CA LYS A 290 15.05 -24.33 35.38
C LYS A 290 13.80 -24.34 34.48
N ARG A 291 13.94 -25.16 33.44
CA ARG A 291 12.91 -25.77 32.59
C ARG A 291 11.79 -26.39 33.45
N THR A 292 10.68 -25.67 33.61
CA THR A 292 9.39 -26.27 33.95
C THR A 292 8.66 -26.61 32.65
N SER A 293 8.13 -27.83 32.61
CA SER A 293 7.47 -28.50 31.48
C SER A 293 6.47 -27.62 30.71
N MET A 294 6.52 -27.72 29.38
CA MET A 294 5.50 -27.16 28.49
C MET A 294 4.13 -27.82 28.75
N PRO A 295 3.03 -27.07 28.86
CA PRO A 295 1.71 -27.64 28.68
C PRO A 295 1.56 -28.01 27.19
N GLN A 296 1.11 -29.24 26.92
CA GLN A 296 0.72 -29.65 25.58
C GLN A 296 -0.38 -28.71 25.07
N VAL A 297 -0.10 -27.98 23.99
CA VAL A 297 -1.10 -27.19 23.29
C VAL A 297 -1.98 -28.16 22.49
N GLN A 298 -3.13 -28.51 23.05
CA GLN A 298 -4.19 -29.14 22.30
C GLN A 298 -4.76 -28.12 21.31
N SER A 299 -4.94 -28.53 20.06
CA SER A 299 -5.57 -27.76 18.99
C SER A 299 -7.04 -27.50 19.33
N VAL A 300 -7.34 -26.29 19.80
CA VAL A 300 -8.72 -25.83 20.05
C VAL A 300 -9.14 -24.91 18.89
N PRO A 301 -10.36 -25.04 18.34
CA PRO A 301 -10.84 -24.17 17.26
C PRO A 301 -10.89 -22.70 17.71
N LEU A 302 -10.38 -21.80 16.86
CA LEU A 302 -10.49 -20.35 17.03
C LEU A 302 -11.97 -19.95 16.90
N THR A 303 -12.61 -19.64 18.03
CA THR A 303 -14.02 -19.21 18.12
C THR A 303 -14.13 -17.68 18.09
N GLU A 304 -15.24 -17.15 17.56
CA GLU A 304 -15.51 -15.70 17.37
C GLU A 304 -15.29 -14.85 18.63
N GLN A 305 -15.57 -15.39 19.82
CA GLN A 305 -15.34 -14.69 21.10
C GLN A 305 -13.86 -14.37 21.35
N ARG A 306 -12.93 -15.25 20.95
CA ARG A 306 -11.48 -15.00 21.12
C ARG A 306 -10.96 -13.93 20.17
N LEU A 307 -11.58 -13.77 19.00
CA LEU A 307 -11.25 -12.67 18.09
C LEU A 307 -11.71 -11.32 18.66
N GLN A 308 -12.91 -11.26 19.28
CA GLN A 308 -13.39 -10.05 19.96
C GLN A 308 -12.58 -9.70 21.22
N GLU A 309 -12.22 -10.69 22.05
CA GLU A 309 -11.37 -10.46 23.24
C GLU A 309 -9.96 -10.00 22.86
N ASN A 310 -9.37 -10.54 21.78
CA ASN A 310 -8.07 -10.10 21.28
C ASN A 310 -8.09 -8.71 20.64
N VAL A 311 -9.21 -8.26 20.07
CA VAL A 311 -9.35 -6.89 19.54
C VAL A 311 -9.35 -5.85 20.68
N VAL A 312 -9.98 -6.15 21.81
CA VAL A 312 -10.00 -5.26 22.99
C VAL A 312 -8.68 -5.33 23.78
N ALA A 313 -8.05 -6.50 23.88
CA ALA A 313 -6.76 -6.67 24.54
C ALA A 313 -5.55 -6.20 23.69
N GLY A 314 -5.69 -6.22 22.36
CA GLY A 314 -4.63 -5.91 21.38
C GLY A 314 -4.30 -4.42 21.20
N ILE A 315 -5.06 -3.52 21.84
CA ILE A 315 -4.78 -2.07 21.85
C ILE A 315 -3.41 -1.76 22.49
N ASN A 316 -2.88 -2.66 23.35
CA ASN A 316 -1.72 -2.37 24.19
C ASN A 316 -0.34 -2.82 23.66
N THR A 317 -0.23 -3.45 22.49
CA THR A 317 1.09 -3.82 21.93
C THR A 317 1.20 -3.49 20.45
N GLN A 318 1.43 -2.22 20.13
CA GLN A 318 1.85 -1.83 18.78
C GLN A 318 3.24 -2.37 18.48
N LEU A 319 3.44 -2.85 17.25
CA LEU A 319 4.76 -3.20 16.75
C LEU A 319 5.68 -1.96 16.71
N PRO A 320 7.01 -2.14 16.71
CA PRO A 320 7.92 -1.05 16.45
C PRO A 320 7.62 -0.36 15.12
N PRO A 321 7.77 0.98 15.04
CA PRO A 321 7.51 1.73 13.81
C PRO A 321 8.43 1.27 12.67
N THR A 322 7.84 0.99 11.51
CA THR A 322 8.57 0.59 10.30
C THR A 322 8.27 1.50 9.12
N PHE A 323 9.28 1.76 8.29
CA PHE A 323 9.16 2.55 7.07
C PHE A 323 9.71 1.77 5.87
N SER A 324 9.03 1.85 4.74
CA SER A 324 9.47 1.33 3.45
C SER A 324 8.95 2.25 2.35
N MET A 325 9.71 2.45 1.26
CA MET A 325 9.18 3.11 0.05
C MET A 325 8.50 2.12 -0.92
N ARG A 326 8.62 0.82 -0.68
CA ARG A 326 7.94 -0.21 -1.48
C ARG A 326 6.49 -0.36 -1.03
N MET A 327 5.62 -0.71 -1.98
CA MET A 327 4.28 -1.19 -1.69
C MET A 327 4.39 -2.50 -0.91
N GLY A 328 3.70 -2.60 0.23
CA GLY A 328 3.67 -3.79 1.06
C GLY A 328 2.23 -4.20 1.35
N ILE A 329 1.87 -4.35 2.61
CA ILE A 329 0.57 -4.89 3.02
C ILE A 329 -0.46 -3.83 3.42
N VAL A 330 -0.05 -2.58 3.68
CA VAL A 330 -0.94 -1.56 4.26
C VAL A 330 -2.09 -1.22 3.31
N SER A 331 -1.81 -1.04 2.02
CA SER A 331 -2.82 -0.77 1.00
C SER A 331 -3.83 -1.91 0.88
N HIS A 332 -3.38 -3.15 1.01
CA HIS A 332 -4.19 -4.35 0.87
C HIS A 332 -5.07 -4.59 2.11
N LEU A 333 -4.55 -4.32 3.31
CA LEU A 333 -5.34 -4.31 4.54
C LEU A 333 -6.40 -3.20 4.52
N TYR A 334 -6.04 -2.00 4.06
CA TYR A 334 -6.99 -0.91 3.86
C TYR A 334 -8.11 -1.32 2.90
N TRP A 335 -7.75 -1.92 1.76
CA TRP A 335 -8.69 -2.37 0.75
C TRP A 335 -9.60 -3.48 1.29
N ALA A 336 -9.04 -4.48 1.97
CA ALA A 336 -9.82 -5.54 2.64
C ALA A 336 -10.81 -4.98 3.67
N GLY A 337 -10.35 -4.11 4.56
CA GLY A 337 -11.19 -3.51 5.60
C GLY A 337 -12.28 -2.59 5.06
N SER A 338 -12.04 -1.89 3.96
CA SER A 338 -13.01 -0.95 3.37
C SER A 338 -13.98 -1.60 2.38
N ARG A 339 -13.55 -2.63 1.63
CA ARG A 339 -14.34 -3.22 0.54
C ARG A 339 -15.04 -4.52 0.88
N CYS A 340 -14.42 -5.41 1.67
CA CYS A 340 -15.09 -6.61 2.15
C CYS A 340 -16.32 -6.20 2.97
N ARG A 341 -17.41 -6.97 2.93
CA ARG A 341 -18.60 -6.75 3.76
C ARG A 341 -18.72 -7.73 4.92
N ASP A 342 -17.91 -8.78 4.96
CA ASP A 342 -17.91 -9.73 6.06
C ASP A 342 -17.43 -9.05 7.36
N PRO A 343 -18.27 -8.98 8.42
CA PRO A 343 -17.93 -8.26 9.63
C PRO A 343 -16.67 -8.79 10.36
N LEU A 344 -16.31 -10.07 10.18
CA LEU A 344 -15.14 -10.65 10.83
C LEU A 344 -13.86 -10.31 10.08
N LEU A 345 -13.84 -10.49 8.75
CA LEU A 345 -12.67 -10.19 7.93
C LEU A 345 -12.32 -8.69 7.98
N ARG A 346 -13.31 -7.80 7.99
CA ARG A 346 -13.06 -6.36 8.09
C ARG A 346 -12.46 -5.94 9.42
N ARG A 347 -12.97 -6.49 10.53
CA ARG A 347 -12.42 -6.23 11.87
C ARG A 347 -11.03 -6.84 12.01
N TRP A 348 -10.76 -7.98 11.39
CA TRP A 348 -9.42 -8.56 11.32
C TRP A 348 -8.46 -7.64 10.56
N ALA A 349 -8.84 -7.15 9.37
CA ALA A 349 -8.05 -6.17 8.62
C ALA A 349 -7.77 -4.89 9.42
N LEU A 350 -8.80 -4.35 10.10
CA LEU A 350 -8.68 -3.19 10.98
C LEU A 350 -7.71 -3.46 12.14
N SER A 351 -7.80 -4.62 12.79
CA SER A 351 -6.89 -5.00 13.87
C SER A 351 -5.43 -5.07 13.40
N LEU A 352 -5.17 -5.62 12.21
CA LEU A 352 -3.82 -5.64 11.64
C LEU A 352 -3.31 -4.22 11.32
N LEU A 353 -4.15 -3.34 10.78
CA LEU A 353 -3.79 -1.93 10.55
C LEU A 353 -3.44 -1.20 11.86
N LEU A 354 -4.22 -1.41 12.93
CA LEU A 354 -4.01 -0.75 14.23
C LEU A 354 -2.71 -1.21 14.92
N THR A 355 -2.29 -2.46 14.70
CA THR A 355 -1.15 -3.06 15.41
C THR A 355 0.18 -2.95 14.66
N CYS A 356 0.16 -2.87 13.32
CA CYS A 356 1.38 -3.02 12.52
C CYS A 356 2.36 -1.85 12.58
N ASN A 357 1.93 -0.64 12.98
CA ASN A 357 2.75 0.57 13.09
C ASN A 357 3.71 0.76 11.89
N ARG A 358 3.14 0.72 10.69
CA ARG A 358 3.88 0.64 9.44
C ARG A 358 3.51 1.77 8.50
N ARG A 359 4.52 2.30 7.82
CA ARG A 359 4.38 3.27 6.74
C ARG A 359 5.08 2.77 5.47
N GLU A 360 4.34 2.73 4.37
CA GLU A 360 4.73 2.22 3.07
C GLU A 360 4.57 3.33 2.03
N GLY A 361 5.59 4.18 1.92
CA GLY A 361 5.60 5.36 1.07
C GLY A 361 4.45 6.31 1.40
N LEU A 362 3.41 6.27 0.57
CA LEU A 362 2.19 7.07 0.73
C LEU A 362 1.22 6.48 1.77
N TRP A 363 1.36 5.19 2.07
CA TRP A 363 0.43 4.44 2.91
C TRP A 363 0.84 4.47 4.37
N ASP A 364 -0.04 4.94 5.24
CA ASP A 364 0.18 4.96 6.68
C ASP A 364 -0.89 4.14 7.38
N SER A 365 -0.47 3.10 8.10
CA SER A 365 -1.37 2.13 8.72
C SER A 365 -2.35 2.76 9.72
N THR A 366 -1.92 3.76 10.48
CA THR A 366 -2.79 4.45 11.46
C THR A 366 -3.87 5.26 10.75
N THR A 367 -3.48 6.00 9.71
CA THR A 367 -4.41 6.71 8.83
C THR A 367 -5.41 5.75 8.21
N CYS A 368 -4.94 4.66 7.60
CA CYS A 368 -5.78 3.65 6.98
C CYS A 368 -6.74 3.01 7.97
N ALA A 369 -6.29 2.69 9.20
CA ALA A 369 -7.12 2.16 10.26
C ALA A 369 -8.28 3.10 10.59
N ARG A 370 -8.03 4.41 10.70
CA ARG A 370 -9.07 5.40 11.00
C ARG A 370 -10.13 5.47 9.90
N ILE A 371 -9.72 5.47 8.64
CA ILE A 371 -10.66 5.47 7.51
C ILE A 371 -11.47 4.17 7.51
N VAL A 372 -10.81 3.01 7.66
CA VAL A 372 -11.49 1.70 7.71
C VAL A 372 -12.46 1.63 8.88
N ALA A 373 -12.06 2.03 10.08
CA ALA A 373 -12.93 2.07 11.25
C ALA A 373 -14.15 2.97 11.03
N ARG A 374 -13.96 4.12 10.35
CA ARG A 374 -15.07 5.01 10.02
C ARG A 374 -16.04 4.38 9.02
N VAL A 375 -15.53 3.75 7.95
CA VAL A 375 -16.38 3.03 6.97
C VAL A 375 -17.15 1.90 7.68
N ILE A 376 -16.48 1.07 8.48
CA ILE A 376 -17.12 0.00 9.26
C ILE A 376 -18.22 0.58 10.14
N ALA A 377 -17.96 1.65 10.89
CA ALA A 377 -18.93 2.27 11.78
C ALA A 377 -20.17 2.78 11.02
N ILE A 378 -19.99 3.44 9.86
CA ILE A 378 -21.12 3.94 9.08
C ILE A 378 -22.01 2.78 8.62
N GLU A 379 -21.41 1.77 7.99
CA GLU A 379 -22.16 0.71 7.34
C GLU A 379 -22.76 -0.27 8.36
N GLU A 380 -22.02 -0.64 9.40
CA GLU A 380 -22.52 -1.57 10.43
C GLU A 380 -23.57 -0.91 11.33
N ASN A 381 -23.47 0.40 11.64
CA ASN A 381 -24.52 1.08 12.40
C ASN A 381 -25.82 1.20 11.61
N ALA A 382 -25.74 1.48 10.30
CA ALA A 382 -26.91 1.51 9.43
C ALA A 382 -27.56 0.12 9.32
N ALA A 383 -26.75 -0.93 9.13
CA ALA A 383 -27.22 -2.32 9.09
C ALA A 383 -27.87 -2.77 10.41
N THR A 384 -27.25 -2.45 11.55
CA THR A 384 -27.75 -2.77 12.89
C THR A 384 -29.08 -2.08 13.16
N SER A 385 -29.20 -0.79 12.80
CA SER A 385 -30.42 -0.02 12.95
C SER A 385 -31.57 -0.62 12.13
N TYR A 386 -31.30 -0.98 10.87
CA TYR A 386 -32.28 -1.64 10.00
C TYR A 386 -32.71 -3.01 10.55
N LYS A 387 -31.76 -3.83 10.99
CA LYS A 387 -32.03 -5.17 11.54
C LYS A 387 -32.79 -5.11 12.86
N SER A 388 -32.54 -4.09 13.70
CA SER A 388 -33.25 -3.87 14.97
C SER A 388 -34.71 -3.51 14.70
N GLN A 389 -34.97 -2.62 13.73
CA GLN A 389 -36.33 -2.28 13.29
C GLN A 389 -37.08 -3.50 12.73
N LEU A 390 -36.40 -4.36 11.96
CA LEU A 390 -37.02 -5.56 11.37
C LEU A 390 -37.33 -6.65 12.41
N LEU A 391 -36.42 -6.88 13.35
CA LEU A 391 -36.49 -8.00 14.29
C LEU A 391 -37.03 -7.63 15.68
N SER A 392 -37.30 -6.35 15.95
CA SER A 392 -37.64 -5.84 17.30
C SER A 392 -36.65 -6.30 18.39
N ALA A 393 -35.37 -6.45 18.00
CA ALA A 393 -34.29 -6.91 18.88
C ALA A 393 -33.44 -5.71 19.34
N ASP A 394 -33.08 -5.69 20.62
CA ASP A 394 -32.40 -4.55 21.26
C ASP A 394 -30.94 -4.39 20.80
N GLN A 395 -30.30 -5.48 20.33
CA GLN A 395 -28.92 -5.47 19.81
C GLN A 395 -28.70 -6.61 18.79
N PRO A 396 -29.07 -6.41 17.51
CA PRO A 396 -28.87 -7.44 16.51
C PRO A 396 -27.39 -7.60 16.17
N THR A 397 -26.90 -8.83 16.13
CA THR A 397 -25.54 -9.14 15.70
C THR A 397 -25.45 -9.22 14.16
N LEU A 398 -24.36 -8.71 13.61
CA LEU A 398 -24.00 -8.86 12.20
C LEU A 398 -23.03 -10.04 12.07
N THR A 399 -23.44 -11.08 11.37
CA THR A 399 -22.72 -12.36 11.26
C THR A 399 -22.30 -12.69 9.84
N SER A 400 -22.81 -11.97 8.84
CA SER A 400 -22.49 -12.21 7.43
C SER A 400 -22.52 -10.92 6.63
N SER A 401 -21.82 -10.90 5.50
CA SER A 401 -21.87 -9.81 4.51
C SER A 401 -23.30 -9.42 4.09
N ARG A 402 -24.23 -10.40 4.10
CA ARG A 402 -25.64 -10.19 3.78
C ARG A 402 -26.38 -9.28 4.76
N ASP A 403 -25.89 -9.17 6.00
CA ASP A 403 -26.46 -8.26 6.99
C ASP A 403 -26.20 -6.79 6.62
N ILE A 404 -25.16 -6.50 5.83
CA ILE A 404 -24.82 -5.17 5.33
C ILE A 404 -25.37 -5.01 3.90
N GLY A 405 -26.65 -4.63 3.84
CA GLY A 405 -27.35 -4.39 2.57
C GLY A 405 -26.87 -3.15 1.81
N ARG A 406 -27.29 -3.02 0.55
CA ARG A 406 -26.90 -1.91 -0.35
C ARG A 406 -27.18 -0.52 0.25
N SER A 407 -28.27 -0.38 0.98
CA SER A 407 -28.69 0.86 1.67
C SER A 407 -27.70 1.32 2.73
N ALA A 408 -26.98 0.39 3.36
CA ALA A 408 -25.99 0.68 4.38
C ALA A 408 -24.60 0.93 3.78
N ARG A 409 -24.35 0.53 2.53
CA ARG A 409 -23.02 0.56 1.91
C ARG A 409 -22.61 1.96 1.48
N VAL A 410 -21.33 2.26 1.66
CA VAL A 410 -20.71 3.52 1.21
C VAL A 410 -19.55 3.25 0.25
N SER A 411 -19.46 4.06 -0.78
CA SER A 411 -18.33 4.07 -1.72
C SER A 411 -17.40 5.23 -1.37
N MET A 412 -16.15 4.93 -1.02
CA MET A 412 -15.14 5.94 -0.76
C MET A 412 -14.73 6.58 -2.09
N LEU A 413 -14.98 7.88 -2.25
CA LEU A 413 -14.68 8.61 -3.48
C LEU A 413 -13.23 9.08 -3.49
N TRP A 414 -12.78 9.69 -2.37
CA TRP A 414 -11.39 10.10 -2.20
C TRP A 414 -11.07 10.36 -0.72
N ALA A 415 -9.78 10.28 -0.39
CA ALA A 415 -9.23 10.71 0.89
C ALA A 415 -8.05 11.65 0.65
N LYS A 416 -8.03 12.79 1.33
CA LYS A 416 -6.99 13.82 1.19
C LYS A 416 -6.42 14.18 2.54
N PHE A 417 -5.10 14.09 2.65
CA PHE A 417 -4.37 14.56 3.81
C PHE A 417 -4.32 16.08 3.84
N GLU A 418 -4.61 16.64 5.01
CA GLU A 418 -4.61 18.06 5.31
C GLU A 418 -3.57 18.39 6.39
N VAL A 419 -3.28 19.68 6.54
CA VAL A 419 -2.31 20.17 7.51
C VAL A 419 -2.80 19.89 8.94
N GLY A 420 -1.87 19.41 9.77
CA GLY A 420 -2.11 19.13 11.19
C GLY A 420 -2.73 17.76 11.43
N ASN A 421 -2.21 16.70 10.78
CA ASN A 421 -2.68 15.33 10.97
C ASN A 421 -4.19 15.16 10.79
N ARG A 422 -4.75 15.77 9.73
CA ARG A 422 -6.16 15.62 9.40
C ARG A 422 -6.32 14.93 8.07
N ILE A 423 -7.34 14.09 7.95
CA ILE A 423 -7.73 13.46 6.69
C ILE A 423 -9.13 13.94 6.37
N ARG A 424 -9.29 14.62 5.23
CA ARG A 424 -10.60 14.87 4.67
C ARG A 424 -11.00 13.68 3.80
N ILE A 425 -12.13 13.07 4.10
CA ILE A 425 -12.69 11.98 3.31
C ILE A 425 -13.97 12.44 2.63
N CYS A 426 -14.22 11.91 1.44
CA CYS A 426 -15.50 12.03 0.75
C CYS A 426 -16.00 10.64 0.38
N TYR A 427 -17.24 10.35 0.74
CA TYR A 427 -17.88 9.07 0.45
C TYR A 427 -19.33 9.30 0.02
N ALA A 428 -19.88 8.37 -0.75
CA ALA A 428 -21.27 8.39 -1.18
C ALA A 428 -22.01 7.14 -0.69
N ASN A 429 -23.23 7.29 -0.20
CA ASN A 429 -24.10 6.14 0.03
C ASN A 429 -24.44 5.46 -1.31
N LEU A 430 -24.39 4.14 -1.35
CA LEU A 430 -24.51 3.38 -2.59
C LEU A 430 -25.94 3.37 -3.16
N GLN A 431 -26.96 3.57 -2.32
CA GLN A 431 -28.36 3.57 -2.73
C GLN A 431 -28.82 4.94 -3.19
N ASP A 432 -28.64 5.98 -2.37
CA ASP A 432 -29.17 7.33 -2.68
C ASP A 432 -28.14 8.24 -3.38
N ARG A 433 -26.87 7.80 -3.48
CA ARG A 433 -25.76 8.54 -4.07
C ARG A 433 -25.47 9.89 -3.41
N SER A 434 -25.94 10.10 -2.18
CA SER A 434 -25.65 11.29 -1.40
C SER A 434 -24.18 11.34 -1.01
N GLU A 435 -23.48 12.40 -1.43
CA GLU A 435 -22.08 12.63 -1.07
C GLU A 435 -22.00 13.28 0.32
N THR A 436 -21.11 12.75 1.16
CA THR A 436 -20.79 13.31 2.47
C THR A 436 -19.29 13.58 2.55
N MET A 437 -18.95 14.77 3.04
CA MET A 437 -17.57 15.17 3.32
C MET A 437 -17.35 15.27 4.83
N GLU A 438 -16.30 14.63 5.32
CA GLU A 438 -15.94 14.60 6.74
C GLU A 438 -14.44 14.83 6.91
N THR A 439 -14.05 15.40 8.05
CA THR A 439 -12.63 15.52 8.44
C THR A 439 -12.37 14.64 9.66
N LEU A 440 -11.43 13.71 9.51
CA LEU A 440 -10.95 12.83 10.58
C LEU A 440 -9.64 13.40 11.15
N GLU A 441 -9.50 13.38 12.47
CA GLU A 441 -8.23 13.68 13.16
C GLU A 441 -7.38 12.40 13.28
N VAL A 442 -6.07 12.51 13.04
CA VAL A 442 -5.10 11.39 13.00
C VAL A 442 -4.21 11.37 14.23
#